data_AF-A0A914EIE0-F1
#
_entry.id   AF-A0A914EIE0-F1
#
_cell.length_a   1.000
_cell.length_b   1.000
_cell.length_c   1.000
_cell.angle_alpha   90.00
_cell.angle_beta   90.00
_cell.angle_gamma   90.00
#
_symmetry.space_group_name_H-M   'P 1'
#
loop_
_entity.id
_entity.type
_entity.pdbx_description
1 polymer ?
#
loop_
_entity_poly.entity_id
_entity_poly.type
_entity_poly.pdbx_seq_one_letter_code
_entity_poly.pdbx_strand_id
1 'polypeptide(L)'
;MRFRNCITWKHLWIWFMHSFFLASANYGKKTIFTTFGVIRGETIMPEIEDLPAVTQYLGIPYGVAPTGQYRFNMAISAAKWTHQPKDAFRVSPVCVQSGITLLSETE
;
A
#
# COMPACT_ATOMS: atom_id res chain seq x y z
N MET A 1 -45.36 -17.40 -39.48
CA MET A 1 -44.00 -17.02 -39.95
C MET A 1 -43.76 -15.56 -39.60
N ARG A 2 -42.59 -15.25 -39.00
CA ARG A 2 -41.81 -13.99 -39.08
C ARG A 2 -42.56 -12.66 -38.88
N PHE A 3 -42.18 -11.74 -37.99
CA PHE A 3 -40.85 -11.37 -37.50
C PHE A 3 -40.97 -10.78 -36.09
N ARG A 4 -40.03 -11.22 -35.25
CA ARG A 4 -39.78 -10.79 -33.88
C ARG A 4 -38.94 -9.50 -33.90
N ASN A 5 -39.24 -8.63 -32.93
CA ASN A 5 -38.28 -7.81 -32.18
C ASN A 5 -37.73 -6.55 -32.85
N CYS A 6 -38.50 -5.46 -32.71
CA CYS A 6 -37.98 -4.10 -32.64
C CYS A 6 -38.02 -3.67 -31.16
N ILE A 7 -36.95 -3.89 -30.39
CA ILE A 7 -36.78 -3.26 -29.07
C ILE A 7 -35.28 -3.19 -28.72
N THR A 8 -34.82 -1.94 -28.76
CA THR A 8 -33.74 -1.32 -27.97
C THR A 8 -32.28 -1.68 -28.24
N TRP A 9 -31.72 -1.08 -29.29
CA TRP A 9 -30.28 -0.84 -29.47
C TRP A 9 -29.66 0.01 -28.32
N LYS A 10 -30.48 0.75 -27.56
CA LYS A 10 -30.02 1.64 -26.47
C LYS A 10 -29.44 0.91 -25.24
N HIS A 11 -29.84 -0.33 -24.96
CA HIS A 11 -29.31 -1.08 -23.81
C HIS A 11 -27.89 -1.58 -24.03
N LEU A 12 -27.44 -1.78 -25.27
CA LEU A 12 -26.07 -2.23 -25.55
C LEU A 12 -25.01 -1.16 -25.24
N TRP A 13 -25.32 0.13 -25.41
CA TRP A 13 -24.38 1.22 -25.12
C TRP A 13 -24.21 1.48 -23.62
N ILE A 14 -25.29 1.29 -22.84
CA ILE A 14 -25.28 1.49 -21.38
C ILE A 14 -24.50 0.37 -20.68
N TRP A 15 -24.57 -0.87 -21.17
CA TRP A 15 -23.72 -1.97 -20.68
C TRP A 15 -22.25 -1.84 -21.09
N PHE A 16 -21.96 -1.24 -22.24
CA PHE A 16 -20.59 -0.99 -22.69
C PHE A 16 -19.91 0.13 -21.87
N MET A 17 -20.64 1.18 -21.50
CA MET A 17 -20.13 2.28 -20.67
C MET A 17 -20.04 1.93 -19.17
N HIS A 18 -20.89 1.04 -18.65
CA HIS A 18 -20.74 0.54 -17.27
C HIS A 18 -19.58 -0.44 -17.08
N SER A 19 -19.12 -1.09 -18.15
CA SER A 19 -17.99 -2.03 -18.10
C SER A 19 -16.63 -1.31 -18.11
N PHE A 20 -16.57 -0.07 -18.62
CA PHE A 20 -15.31 0.68 -18.71
C PHE A 20 -14.90 1.39 -17.40
N PHE A 21 -15.83 1.59 -16.46
CA PHE A 21 -15.58 2.40 -15.25
C PHE A 21 -15.14 1.59 -14.01
N LEU A 22 -14.86 0.28 -14.15
CA LEU A 22 -14.39 -0.58 -13.05
C LEU A 22 -12.89 -0.94 -13.12
N ALA A 23 -12.10 -0.26 -13.94
CA ALA A 23 -10.66 -0.48 -14.03
C ALA A 23 -9.88 0.55 -13.18
N SER A 24 -10.16 0.63 -11.88
CA SER A 24 -9.35 1.46 -10.96
C SER A 24 -8.07 0.73 -10.54
N ALA A 25 -6.96 1.17 -11.13
CA ALA A 25 -5.62 1.36 -10.58
C ALA A 25 -5.04 0.32 -9.58
N ASN A 26 -4.33 -0.68 -10.10
CA ASN A 26 -3.22 -1.34 -9.38
C ASN A 26 -1.83 -0.92 -9.92
N TYR A 27 -1.77 0.22 -10.63
CA TYR A 27 -0.52 0.75 -11.17
C TYR A 27 0.25 1.46 -10.06
N GLY A 28 0.89 0.68 -9.18
CA GLY A 28 1.64 1.25 -8.07
C GLY A 28 1.82 0.35 -6.86
N LYS A 29 1.15 -0.81 -6.73
CA LYS A 29 1.40 -1.72 -5.59
C LYS A 29 2.44 -2.78 -5.94
N LYS A 30 3.42 -3.01 -5.05
CA LYS A 30 4.49 -3.99 -5.25
C LYS A 30 4.65 -4.90 -4.02
N THR A 31 4.59 -6.21 -4.24
CA THR A 31 4.76 -7.22 -3.18
C THR A 31 6.13 -7.89 -3.25
N ILE A 32 6.79 -8.11 -2.11
CA ILE A 32 8.04 -8.87 -1.97
C ILE A 32 7.96 -9.90 -0.84
N PHE A 33 8.81 -10.92 -0.93
CA PHE A 33 9.00 -11.94 0.09
C PHE A 33 10.29 -11.66 0.85
N THR A 34 10.20 -11.58 2.18
CA THR A 34 11.37 -11.47 3.06
C THR A 34 11.51 -12.71 3.91
N THR A 35 12.63 -12.84 4.63
CA THR A 35 12.85 -13.93 5.60
C THR A 35 11.86 -13.91 6.76
N PHE A 36 11.19 -12.76 7.00
CA PHE A 36 10.21 -12.56 8.08
C PHE A 36 8.76 -12.68 7.62
N GLY A 37 8.48 -12.51 6.33
CA GLY A 37 7.14 -12.62 5.76
C GLY A 37 6.95 -11.77 4.51
N VAL A 38 5.71 -11.69 4.03
CA VAL A 38 5.34 -10.96 2.82
C VAL A 38 5.13 -9.48 3.14
N ILE A 39 5.59 -8.58 2.26
CA ILE A 39 5.46 -7.12 2.40
C ILE A 39 4.84 -6.55 1.13
N ARG A 40 3.87 -5.63 1.28
CA ARG A 40 3.35 -4.77 0.21
C ARG A 40 3.86 -3.35 0.37
N GLY A 41 4.61 -2.88 -0.61
CA GLY A 41 4.98 -1.48 -0.76
C GLY A 41 4.36 -0.90 -2.02
N GLU A 42 4.85 0.26 -2.42
CA GLU A 42 4.33 0.99 -3.56
C GLU A 42 5.42 1.60 -4.43
N THR A 43 5.12 1.76 -5.72
CA THR A 43 5.94 2.46 -6.68
C THR A 43 5.44 3.88 -6.82
N ILE A 44 6.26 4.84 -6.43
CA ILE A 44 5.99 6.27 -6.51
C ILE A 44 6.76 6.90 -7.66
N MET A 45 6.16 7.90 -8.30
CA MET A 45 6.87 8.78 -9.23
C MET A 45 7.27 10.03 -8.45
N PRO A 46 8.58 10.33 -8.30
CA PRO A 46 9.01 11.58 -7.69
C PRO A 46 8.44 12.79 -8.43
N GLU A 47 8.19 13.88 -7.71
CA GLU A 47 7.68 15.13 -8.30
C GLU A 47 8.72 15.84 -9.19
N ILE A 48 10.00 15.54 -8.99
CA ILE A 48 11.09 16.07 -9.81
C ILE A 48 11.04 15.44 -11.20
N GLU A 49 10.90 16.28 -12.23
CA GLU A 49 10.95 15.87 -13.64
C GLU A 49 12.24 15.10 -13.94
N ASP A 50 12.16 14.14 -14.88
CA ASP A 50 13.25 13.24 -15.29
C ASP A 50 13.74 12.21 -14.26
N LEU A 51 13.14 12.12 -13.07
CA LEU A 51 13.45 11.02 -12.16
C LEU A 51 12.63 9.76 -12.47
N PRO A 52 13.27 8.57 -12.48
CA PRO A 52 12.55 7.31 -12.65
C PRO A 52 11.70 7.01 -11.42
N ALA A 53 10.63 6.23 -11.64
CA ALA A 53 9.80 5.74 -10.55
C ALA A 53 10.61 4.86 -9.58
N VAL A 54 10.34 5.01 -8.28
CA VAL A 54 11.01 4.27 -7.20
C VAL A 54 10.00 3.42 -6.47
N THR A 55 10.35 2.17 -6.17
CA THR A 55 9.55 1.35 -5.27
C THR A 55 10.00 1.56 -3.84
N GLN A 56 9.10 2.03 -3.00
CA GLN A 56 9.32 2.25 -1.58
C GLN A 56 8.61 1.21 -0.71
N TYR A 57 9.24 0.89 0.41
CA TYR A 57 8.68 0.05 1.47
C TYR A 57 8.95 0.73 2.80
N LEU A 58 7.95 1.41 3.34
CA LEU A 58 8.06 2.26 4.52
C LEU A 58 7.55 1.54 5.77
N GLY A 59 8.19 1.77 6.92
CA GLY A 59 7.70 1.26 8.21
C GLY A 59 7.79 -0.26 8.40
N ILE A 60 8.74 -0.93 7.74
CA ILE A 60 8.96 -2.37 7.91
C ILE A 60 9.51 -2.65 9.32
N PRO A 61 8.88 -3.51 10.13
CA PRO A 61 9.41 -3.86 11.44
C PRO A 61 10.63 -4.79 11.30
N TYR A 62 11.75 -4.37 11.89
CA TYR A 62 12.99 -5.16 11.97
C TYR A 62 13.25 -5.74 13.36
N GLY A 63 12.55 -5.27 14.38
CA GLY A 63 12.70 -5.69 15.77
C GLY A 63 11.39 -5.68 16.57
N VAL A 64 11.44 -6.23 17.78
CA VAL A 64 10.38 -6.04 18.79
C VAL A 64 10.46 -4.62 19.34
N ALA A 65 9.31 -3.99 19.59
CA ALA A 65 9.27 -2.65 20.18
C ALA A 65 9.97 -2.64 21.56
N PRO A 66 10.94 -1.72 21.81
CA PRO A 66 11.73 -1.68 23.04
C PRO A 66 10.95 -1.01 24.19
N THR A 67 9.76 -1.52 24.47
CA THR A 67 8.81 -0.98 25.47
C THR A 67 8.68 -1.90 26.68
N GLY A 68 8.21 -1.37 27.81
CA GLY A 68 7.99 -2.15 29.03
C GLY A 68 9.28 -2.83 29.51
N GLN A 69 9.22 -4.15 29.69
CA GLN A 69 10.37 -4.97 30.14
C GLN A 69 11.55 -5.00 29.15
N TYR A 70 11.34 -4.64 27.89
CA TYR A 70 12.39 -4.60 26.87
C TYR A 70 13.11 -3.25 26.80
N ARG A 71 12.65 -2.25 27.56
CA ARG A 71 13.33 -0.97 27.65
C ARG A 71 14.70 -1.18 28.30
N PHE A 72 15.74 -0.60 27.70
CA PHE A 72 17.14 -0.73 28.13
C PHE A 72 17.75 -2.13 27.97
N ASN A 73 17.06 -3.04 27.27
CA ASN A 73 17.64 -4.32 26.87
C ASN A 73 18.24 -4.26 25.47
N MET A 74 19.01 -5.29 25.11
CA MET A 74 19.50 -5.50 23.76
C MET A 74 18.34 -5.65 22.77
N ALA A 75 18.57 -5.20 21.53
CA ALA A 75 17.57 -5.30 20.46
C ALA A 75 17.24 -6.77 20.15
N ILE A 76 15.95 -7.06 20.01
CA ILE A 76 15.42 -8.39 19.67
C ILE A 76 14.84 -8.31 18.26
N SER A 77 15.12 -9.30 17.41
CA SER A 77 14.63 -9.36 16.03
C SER A 77 13.11 -9.48 15.96
N ALA A 78 12.52 -8.98 14.87
CA ALA A 78 11.08 -9.08 14.65
C ALA A 78 10.62 -10.55 14.57
N ALA A 79 9.42 -10.83 15.08
CA ALA A 79 8.76 -12.10 14.85
C ALA A 79 8.38 -12.25 13.37
N LYS A 80 8.46 -13.47 12.84
CA LYS A 80 7.95 -13.77 11.50
C LYS A 80 6.42 -13.62 11.48
N TRP A 81 5.87 -13.04 10.41
CA TRP A 81 4.44 -12.97 10.17
C TRP A 81 4.06 -13.89 9.00
N THR A 82 3.14 -14.81 9.26
CA THR A 82 2.79 -15.90 8.32
C THR A 82 1.39 -15.77 7.75
N HIS A 83 0.50 -14.99 8.39
CA HIS A 83 -0.92 -14.99 8.04
C HIS A 83 -1.31 -13.94 7.01
N GLN A 84 -0.74 -12.74 7.08
CA GLN A 84 -1.12 -11.62 6.21
C GLN A 84 0.11 -10.84 5.76
N PRO A 85 0.16 -10.36 4.50
CA PRO A 85 1.17 -9.39 4.07
C PRO A 85 1.13 -8.13 4.93
N LYS A 86 2.31 -7.61 5.30
CA LYS A 86 2.40 -6.30 5.97
C LYS A 86 2.39 -5.18 4.94
N ASP A 87 1.59 -4.16 5.22
CA ASP A 87 1.50 -2.96 4.41
C ASP A 87 2.59 -1.96 4.83
N ALA A 88 3.39 -1.54 3.86
CA ALA A 88 4.59 -0.73 4.00
C ALA A 88 4.49 0.56 3.16
N PHE A 89 3.37 1.26 3.30
CA PHE A 89 3.05 2.50 2.57
C PHE A 89 3.31 3.77 3.39
N ARG A 90 3.55 3.64 4.70
CA ARG A 90 3.68 4.79 5.61
C ARG A 90 4.87 4.61 6.52
N VAL A 91 5.52 5.72 6.87
CA VAL A 91 6.57 5.73 7.88
C VAL A 91 5.98 5.33 9.24
N SER A 92 6.74 4.53 10.00
CA SER A 92 6.38 4.23 11.39
C SER A 92 6.61 5.46 12.28
N PRO A 93 5.97 5.53 13.46
CA PRO A 93 6.26 6.56 14.44
C PRO A 93 7.76 6.64 14.73
N VAL A 94 8.27 7.86 14.79
CA VAL A 94 9.67 8.14 15.13
C VAL A 94 9.93 7.89 16.62
N CYS A 95 11.21 7.74 16.98
CA CYS A 95 11.60 7.55 18.37
C CYS A 95 11.36 8.82 19.22
N VAL A 96 11.27 8.64 20.53
CA VAL A 96 11.14 9.75 21.48
C VAL A 96 12.41 10.61 21.44
N GLN A 97 12.26 11.90 21.16
CA GLN A 97 13.33 12.89 21.08
C GLN A 97 12.87 14.21 21.74
N SER A 98 13.77 14.93 22.41
CA SER A 98 13.49 16.26 22.94
C SER A 98 13.81 17.33 21.89
N GLY A 99 12.91 18.30 21.69
CA GLY A 99 13.15 19.46 20.80
C GLY A 99 12.65 19.31 19.35
N ILE A 100 11.95 18.24 19.01
CA ILE A 100 11.16 18.16 17.78
C ILE A 100 9.76 18.71 18.08
N THR A 101 9.45 19.88 17.53
CA THR A 101 8.06 20.32 17.36
C THR A 101 7.42 19.31 16.43
N LEU A 102 6.35 18.63 16.88
CA LEU A 102 5.61 17.62 16.12
C LEU A 102 5.55 18.02 14.65
N LEU A 103 6.26 17.28 13.79
CA LEU A 103 5.92 17.28 12.36
C LEU A 103 4.52 16.68 12.33
N SER A 104 3.57 17.60 12.20
CA SER A 104 2.14 17.45 12.09
C SER A 104 1.73 16.05 11.69
N GLU A 105 0.96 15.43 12.57
CA GLU A 105 -0.04 14.45 12.18
C GLU A 105 -0.68 14.90 10.87
N THR A 106 -0.54 14.09 9.83
CA THR A 106 -1.42 14.07 8.65
C THR A 106 -1.68 15.42 7.97
N GLU A 107 -0.89 15.74 6.96
CA GLU A 107 -1.47 16.21 5.69
C GLU A 107 -1.21 15.16 4.60
#